data_AF-A0AAE1NY31-F1
#
_entry.id   AF-A0AAE1NY31-F1
#
_cell.length_a   1.000
_cell.length_b   1.000
_cell.length_c   1.000
_cell.angle_alpha   90.00
_cell.angle_beta   90.00
_cell.angle_gamma   90.00
#
_symmetry.space_group_name_H-M   'P 1'
#
loop_
_entity.id
_entity.type
_entity.pdbx_description
1 polymer ?
#
loop_
_entity_poly.entity_id
_entity_poly.type
_entity_poly.pdbx_seq_one_letter_code
_entity_poly.pdbx_strand_id
1 'polypeptide(L)'
;MCGDFNFPEIKWPEGTLSAGGTLDHQAQAKALLEVADKSLLTQQIITPTRRDNILDLYFTNNQESINTYRTEQNILSDHDLIVINTAYKKNKSERAERNTTGSSPFTELNFFSEEIEWEKLQQSFSEVDWEQTILNEDPNTMLHTLLDKLL
;
A
#
# COMPACT_ATOMS: atom_id res chain seq x y z
N MET A 1 1.38 -11.39 -3.74
CA MET A 1 1.94 -12.03 -4.95
C MET A 1 2.20 -10.94 -5.97
N CYS A 2 3.36 -10.96 -6.64
CA CYS A 2 3.71 -9.94 -7.64
C CYS A 2 4.40 -10.54 -8.85
N GLY A 3 4.18 -9.98 -10.03
CA GLY A 3 4.85 -10.39 -11.26
C GLY A 3 4.06 -10.01 -12.52
N ASP A 4 4.60 -10.37 -13.68
CA ASP A 4 3.93 -10.28 -14.98
C ASP A 4 3.01 -11.48 -15.18
N PHE A 5 1.71 -11.23 -15.31
CA PHE A 5 0.70 -12.28 -15.58
C PHE A 5 0.29 -12.34 -17.05
N ASN A 6 0.64 -11.33 -17.84
CA ASN A 6 0.40 -11.28 -19.28
C ASN A 6 -1.06 -11.55 -19.74
N PHE A 7 -2.05 -11.08 -18.96
CA PHE A 7 -3.48 -11.17 -19.32
C PHE A 7 -4.05 -9.80 -19.73
N PRO A 8 -3.82 -9.32 -20.97
CA PRO A 8 -4.38 -8.05 -21.45
C PRO A 8 -5.91 -8.05 -21.56
N GLU A 9 -6.53 -9.23 -21.51
CA GLU A 9 -7.97 -9.42 -21.56
C GLU A 9 -8.66 -8.99 -20.27
N ILE A 10 -7.94 -9.06 -19.14
CA ILE A 10 -8.48 -8.65 -17.84
C ILE A 10 -8.36 -7.13 -17.75
N LYS A 11 -9.50 -6.46 -17.59
CA LYS A 11 -9.55 -5.04 -17.30
C LYS A 11 -9.40 -4.81 -15.82
N TRP A 12 -8.25 -4.27 -15.46
CA TRP A 12 -7.95 -3.78 -14.11
C TRP A 12 -8.31 -2.30 -13.99
N PRO A 13 -8.72 -1.84 -12.79
CA PRO A 13 -8.80 -2.58 -11.53
C PRO A 13 -10.05 -3.46 -11.34
N GLU A 14 -11.04 -3.40 -12.24
CA GLU A 14 -12.35 -4.05 -12.04
C GLU A 14 -12.29 -5.59 -12.03
N GLY A 15 -11.22 -6.19 -12.58
CA GLY A 15 -11.06 -7.63 -12.67
C GLY A 15 -12.04 -8.28 -13.65
N THR A 16 -12.46 -7.55 -14.69
CA THR A 16 -13.47 -8.02 -15.65
C THR A 16 -12.82 -8.54 -16.94
N LEU A 17 -13.33 -9.63 -17.49
CA LEU A 17 -12.85 -10.18 -18.76
C LEU A 17 -13.44 -9.40 -19.94
N SER A 18 -12.56 -8.95 -20.83
CA SER A 18 -12.94 -8.41 -22.13
C SER A 18 -13.08 -9.53 -23.17
N ALA A 19 -13.89 -9.29 -24.20
CA ALA A 19 -14.01 -10.20 -25.32
C ALA A 19 -12.74 -10.12 -26.18
N GLY A 20 -11.89 -11.14 -26.10
CA GLY A 20 -10.66 -11.25 -26.89
C GLY A 20 -9.80 -12.45 -26.47
N GLY A 21 -8.82 -12.83 -27.30
CA GLY A 21 -7.89 -13.93 -27.01
C GLY A 21 -8.37 -15.31 -27.47
N THR A 22 -7.56 -16.33 -27.19
CA THR A 22 -7.93 -17.73 -27.44
C THR A 22 -8.79 -18.26 -26.30
N LEU A 23 -9.60 -19.29 -26.57
CA LEU A 23 -10.43 -19.92 -25.53
C LEU A 23 -9.61 -20.41 -24.33
N ASP A 24 -8.40 -20.91 -24.58
CA ASP A 24 -7.49 -21.37 -23.54
C ASP A 24 -6.98 -20.21 -22.69
N HIS A 25 -6.60 -19.10 -23.31
CA HIS A 25 -6.11 -17.92 -22.60
C HIS A 25 -7.22 -17.28 -21.72
N GLN A 26 -8.45 -17.23 -22.23
CA GLN A 26 -9.61 -16.80 -21.43
C GLN A 26 -9.88 -17.72 -20.23
N ALA A 27 -9.72 -19.05 -20.41
CA ALA A 27 -9.88 -19.99 -19.32
C ALA A 27 -8.80 -19.80 -18.24
N GLN A 28 -7.56 -19.52 -18.63
CA GLN A 28 -6.46 -19.21 -17.71
C GLN A 28 -6.69 -17.87 -16.98
N ALA A 29 -7.12 -16.83 -17.70
CA ALA A 29 -7.46 -15.54 -17.11
C ALA A 29 -8.60 -15.66 -16.08
N LYS A 30 -9.63 -16.46 -16.40
CA LYS A 30 -10.71 -16.77 -15.47
C LYS A 30 -10.21 -17.55 -14.25
N ALA A 31 -9.34 -18.53 -14.44
CA ALA A 31 -8.75 -19.29 -13.34
C ALA A 31 -7.94 -18.39 -12.39
N LEU A 32 -7.20 -17.40 -12.91
CA LEU A 32 -6.51 -16.40 -12.09
C LEU A 32 -7.50 -15.61 -11.22
N LEU A 33 -8.60 -15.12 -11.80
CA LEU A 33 -9.64 -14.39 -11.07
C LEU A 33 -10.29 -15.26 -9.99
N GLU A 34 -10.58 -16.53 -10.29
CA GLU A 34 -11.11 -17.48 -9.30
C GLU A 34 -10.13 -17.75 -8.16
N VAL A 35 -8.83 -17.85 -8.45
CA VAL A 35 -7.81 -18.02 -7.41
C VAL A 35 -7.70 -16.78 -6.54
N ALA A 36 -7.73 -15.59 -7.15
CA ALA A 36 -7.69 -14.33 -6.43
C ALA A 36 -8.90 -14.19 -5.49
N ASP A 37 -10.10 -14.47 -5.99
CA ASP A 37 -11.35 -14.42 -5.21
C ASP A 37 -11.34 -15.42 -4.05
N LYS A 38 -11.03 -16.70 -4.32
CA LYS A 38 -10.93 -17.75 -3.29
C LYS A 38 -9.90 -17.45 -2.21
N SER A 39 -8.86 -16.70 -2.55
CA SER A 39 -7.75 -16.36 -1.64
C SER A 39 -7.89 -14.97 -1.02
N LEU A 40 -9.01 -14.28 -1.25
CA LEU A 40 -9.26 -12.90 -0.80
C LEU A 40 -8.15 -11.93 -1.24
N LEU A 41 -7.60 -12.16 -2.43
CA LEU A 41 -6.54 -11.33 -3.01
C LEU A 41 -7.15 -10.22 -3.85
N THR A 42 -6.66 -9.01 -3.62
CA THR A 42 -7.04 -7.81 -4.36
C THR A 42 -5.84 -7.24 -5.09
N GLN A 43 -6.03 -6.91 -6.36
CA GLN A 43 -5.02 -6.30 -7.22
C GLN A 43 -4.92 -4.79 -6.96
N GLN A 44 -3.70 -4.28 -6.78
CA GLN A 44 -3.49 -2.91 -6.28
C GLN A 44 -2.95 -1.92 -7.32
N ILE A 45 -2.37 -2.42 -8.42
CA ILE A 45 -1.84 -1.55 -9.49
C ILE A 45 -2.98 -1.13 -10.41
N ILE A 46 -3.16 0.18 -10.57
CA ILE A 46 -4.21 0.78 -11.42
C ILE A 46 -3.63 1.60 -12.59
N THR A 47 -2.30 1.65 -12.70
CA THR A 47 -1.60 2.35 -13.79
C THR A 47 -1.07 1.34 -14.79
N PRO A 48 -1.07 1.65 -16.10
CA PRO A 48 -0.47 0.78 -17.11
C PRO A 48 0.98 0.47 -16.78
N THR A 49 1.36 -0.79 -17.01
CA THR A 49 2.70 -1.31 -16.76
C THR A 49 3.40 -1.72 -18.04
N ARG A 50 2.65 -1.79 -19.15
CA ARG A 50 3.18 -1.93 -20.50
C ARG A 50 2.25 -1.27 -21.51
N ARG A 51 2.66 -0.13 -22.07
CA ARG A 51 1.85 0.72 -22.96
C ARG A 51 0.52 1.10 -22.27
N ASP A 52 -0.61 0.64 -22.79
CA ASP A 52 -1.95 0.92 -22.25
C ASP A 52 -2.51 -0.22 -21.37
N ASN A 53 -1.73 -1.29 -21.16
CA ASN A 53 -2.17 -2.47 -20.42
C ASN A 53 -1.55 -2.55 -19.02
N ILE A 54 -2.32 -3.10 -18.08
CA ILE A 54 -1.88 -3.45 -16.73
C ILE A 54 -1.61 -4.96 -16.73
N LEU A 55 -0.34 -5.36 -16.90
CA LEU A 55 0.08 -6.77 -17.02
C LEU A 55 0.87 -7.25 -15.81
N ASP A 56 1.73 -6.38 -15.28
CA ASP A 56 2.39 -6.56 -14.00
C ASP A 56 1.43 -6.26 -12.84
N LEU A 57 1.14 -7.29 -12.05
CA LEU A 57 0.14 -7.26 -11.00
C LEU A 57 0.78 -7.37 -9.61
N TYR A 58 0.13 -6.76 -8.62
CA TYR A 58 0.41 -6.91 -7.20
C TYR A 58 -0.88 -7.27 -6.46
N PHE A 59 -1.01 -8.55 -6.13
CA PHE A 59 -2.10 -9.09 -5.34
C PHE A 59 -1.75 -9.12 -3.85
N THR A 60 -2.66 -8.61 -3.02
CA THR A 60 -2.57 -8.69 -1.55
C THR A 60 -3.93 -9.00 -0.93
N ASN A 61 -3.91 -9.75 0.18
CA ASN A 61 -5.08 -9.92 1.06
C ASN A 61 -5.11 -8.88 2.20
N ASN A 62 -4.08 -8.03 2.29
CA ASN A 62 -3.99 -6.94 3.24
C ASN A 62 -3.60 -5.66 2.48
N GLN A 63 -4.59 -4.85 2.14
CA GLN A 63 -4.37 -3.60 1.40
C GLN A 63 -3.62 -2.56 2.24
N GLU A 64 -3.86 -2.54 3.55
CA GLU A 64 -3.23 -1.63 4.51
C GLU A 64 -1.71 -1.85 4.63
N SER A 65 -1.21 -3.00 4.19
CA SER A 65 0.23 -3.28 4.14
C SER A 65 0.98 -2.40 3.13
N ILE A 66 0.29 -1.81 2.16
CA ILE A 66 0.87 -0.93 1.15
C ILE A 66 0.72 0.51 1.62
N ASN A 67 1.83 1.21 1.75
CA ASN A 67 1.83 2.63 2.03
C ASN A 67 1.61 3.41 0.72
N THR A 68 2.45 3.12 -0.28
CA THR A 68 2.42 3.81 -1.58
C THR A 68 2.94 2.88 -2.67
N TYR A 69 2.53 3.09 -3.91
CA TYR A 69 3.25 2.55 -5.07
C TYR A 69 3.39 3.61 -6.16
N ARG A 70 4.35 3.42 -7.06
CA ARG A 70 4.53 4.23 -8.26
C ARG A 70 5.06 3.39 -9.42
N THR A 71 4.78 3.84 -10.63
CA THR A 71 5.30 3.27 -11.88
C THR A 71 6.29 4.23 -12.52
N GLU A 72 7.40 3.70 -13.03
CA GLU A 72 8.48 4.46 -13.65
C GLU A 72 8.84 3.86 -15.00
N GLN A 73 8.70 4.64 -16.07
CA GLN A 73 9.22 4.26 -17.39
C GLN A 73 10.74 4.16 -17.34
N ASN A 74 11.30 3.20 -18.08
CA ASN A 74 12.73 3.03 -18.19
C ASN A 74 13.14 2.73 -19.64
N ILE A 75 14.41 2.96 -19.97
CA ILE A 75 14.94 2.76 -21.33
C ILE A 75 15.37 1.31 -21.59
N LEU A 76 15.35 0.45 -20.57
CA LEU A 76 15.91 -0.90 -20.62
C LEU A 76 14.86 -1.97 -20.93
N SER A 77 13.58 -1.64 -20.76
CA SER A 77 12.44 -2.55 -20.90
C SER A 77 11.27 -1.80 -21.52
N ASP A 78 10.37 -2.53 -22.19
CA ASP A 78 9.07 -2.01 -22.60
C ASP A 78 8.01 -2.12 -21.49
N HIS A 79 8.37 -2.73 -20.35
CA HIS A 79 7.61 -2.69 -19.10
C HIS A 79 8.11 -1.57 -18.18
N ASP A 80 7.16 -0.90 -17.53
CA ASP A 80 7.40 0.11 -16.51
C ASP A 80 7.80 -0.55 -15.19
N LEU A 81 8.76 0.06 -14.50
CA LEU A 81 9.21 -0.38 -13.19
C LEU A 81 8.14 -0.05 -12.14
N ILE A 82 7.64 -1.06 -11.43
CA ILE A 82 6.76 -0.85 -10.28
C ILE A 82 7.59 -0.81 -9.01
N VAL A 83 7.47 0.29 -8.25
CA VAL A 83 8.04 0.40 -6.91
C VAL A 83 6.92 0.46 -5.89
N ILE A 84 6.87 -0.53 -4.99
CA ILE A 84 5.86 -0.66 -3.94
C ILE A 84 6.55 -0.50 -2.59
N ASN A 85 6.09 0.46 -1.81
CA ASN A 85 6.52 0.66 -0.44
C ASN A 85 5.51 0.00 0.49
N THR A 86 5.96 -0.98 1.27
CA THR A 86 5.12 -1.67 2.25
C THR A 86 5.60 -1.36 3.66
N ALA A 87 4.67 -1.25 4.60
CA ALA A 87 4.97 -1.07 6.03
C ALA A 87 5.21 -2.44 6.72
N TYR A 88 5.97 -3.32 6.09
CA TYR A 88 6.19 -4.67 6.60
C TYR A 88 7.31 -4.69 7.66
N LYS A 89 6.94 -4.75 8.94
CA LYS A 89 7.89 -5.07 10.00
C LYS A 89 8.06 -6.57 10.12
N LYS A 90 9.22 -7.05 9.67
CA LYS A 90 9.73 -8.36 10.12
C LYS A 90 10.06 -8.18 11.60
N ASN A 91 9.47 -9.00 12.49
CA ASN A 91 9.96 -9.15 13.87
C ASN A 91 11.41 -9.64 13.79
N LYS A 92 12.34 -8.70 13.64
CA LYS A 92 13.77 -8.95 13.68
C LYS A 92 14.14 -8.74 15.13
N SER A 93 14.58 -9.83 15.76
CA SER A 93 15.57 -9.72 16.81
C SER A 93 16.64 -8.70 16.40
N GLU A 94 16.99 -7.90 17.39
CA GLU A 94 17.69 -6.63 17.29
C GLU A 94 18.82 -6.52 16.25
N ARG A 95 18.98 -5.28 15.80
CA ARG A 95 20.18 -4.65 15.22
C ARG A 95 20.20 -4.50 13.70
N ALA A 96 19.85 -3.31 13.25
CA ALA A 96 20.82 -2.40 12.64
C ALA A 96 20.16 -1.03 12.39
N GLU A 97 20.66 -0.03 13.10
CA GLU A 97 20.42 1.40 12.88
C GLU A 97 20.71 1.78 11.42
N ARG A 98 19.78 2.47 10.75
CA ARG A 98 20.10 3.33 9.61
C ARG A 98 19.25 4.59 9.62
N ASN A 99 19.95 5.70 9.76
CA ASN A 99 19.49 7.07 9.57
C ASN A 99 18.91 7.27 8.17
N THR A 100 17.70 7.85 8.05
CA THR A 100 17.19 8.42 6.80
C THR A 100 16.62 9.80 7.04
N THR A 101 17.40 10.81 6.63
CA THR A 101 16.95 12.19 6.43
C THR A 101 15.92 12.24 5.30
N GLY A 102 14.70 12.68 5.58
CA GLY A 102 13.64 12.92 4.59
C GLY A 102 12.35 12.11 4.77
N SER A 103 12.20 11.38 5.87
CA SER A 103 10.98 10.64 6.21
C SER A 103 9.92 11.60 6.77
N SER A 104 8.68 11.53 6.28
CA SER A 104 7.55 12.16 6.98
C SER A 104 7.45 11.53 8.37
N PRO A 105 7.23 12.29 9.45
CA PRO A 105 7.17 11.76 10.83
C PRO A 105 6.22 10.57 10.97
N PHE A 106 5.15 10.52 10.16
CA PHE A 106 4.19 9.42 10.13
C PHE A 106 4.72 8.11 9.59
N THR A 107 5.78 8.13 8.78
CA THR A 107 6.36 6.92 8.18
C THR A 107 7.11 6.10 9.24
N GLU A 108 7.43 6.72 10.38
CA GLU A 108 8.11 6.09 11.52
C GLU A 108 7.11 5.55 12.57
N LEU A 109 5.84 5.98 12.51
CA LEU A 109 4.81 5.49 13.43
C LEU A 109 4.41 4.05 13.10
N ASN A 110 4.31 3.22 14.13
CA ASN A 110 3.92 1.82 14.00
C ASN A 110 2.84 1.44 14.99
N PHE A 111 1.59 1.77 14.66
CA PHE A 111 0.42 1.49 15.48
C PHE A 111 0.21 0.00 15.78
N PHE A 112 0.81 -0.92 15.03
CA PHE A 112 0.67 -2.36 15.26
C PHE A 112 1.75 -2.94 16.18
N SER A 113 2.53 -2.11 16.87
CA SER A 113 3.51 -2.59 17.87
C SER A 113 2.80 -3.15 19.10
N GLU A 114 3.18 -4.33 19.56
CA GLU A 114 2.75 -4.86 20.86
C GLU A 114 3.26 -4.02 22.04
N GLU A 115 4.28 -3.18 21.80
CA GLU A 115 4.82 -2.21 22.75
C GLU A 115 3.97 -0.95 22.89
N ILE A 116 3.00 -0.72 22.00
CA ILE A 116 2.09 0.41 22.13
C ILE A 116 1.06 0.11 23.20
N GLU A 117 1.19 0.83 24.30
CA GLU A 117 0.22 0.84 25.38
C GLU A 117 -0.98 1.70 24.98
N TRP A 118 -1.87 1.12 24.18
CA TRP A 118 -3.07 1.80 23.66
C TRP A 118 -3.92 2.47 24.73
N GLU A 119 -4.03 1.86 25.91
CA GLU A 119 -4.77 2.44 27.03
C GLU A 119 -4.13 3.73 27.53
N LYS A 120 -2.80 3.80 27.60
CA LYS A 120 -2.07 5.02 27.99
C LYS A 120 -2.16 6.09 26.92
N LEU A 121 -2.08 5.71 25.65
CA LEU A 121 -2.22 6.63 24.53
C LEU A 121 -3.65 7.19 24.47
N GLN A 122 -4.66 6.36 24.66
CA GLN A 122 -6.04 6.80 24.76
C GLN A 122 -6.24 7.74 25.95
N GLN A 123 -5.63 7.44 27.09
CA GLN A 123 -5.67 8.32 28.25
C GLN A 123 -5.01 9.68 27.96
N SER A 124 -3.80 9.69 27.39
CA SER A 124 -3.09 10.94 27.09
C SER A 124 -3.83 11.81 26.07
N PHE A 125 -4.53 11.20 25.12
CA PHE A 125 -5.40 11.90 24.18
C PHE A 125 -6.68 12.41 24.83
N SER A 126 -7.24 11.69 25.82
CA SER A 126 -8.44 12.14 26.55
C SER A 126 -8.17 13.31 27.50
N GLU A 127 -6.92 13.50 27.92
CA GLU A 127 -6.48 14.62 28.78
C GLU A 127 -6.32 15.94 28.01
N VAL A 128 -6.31 15.88 26.67
CA VAL A 128 -6.20 17.06 25.80
C VAL A 128 -7.59 17.52 25.39
N ASP A 129 -7.91 18.78 25.69
CA ASP A 129 -9.08 19.45 25.13
C ASP A 129 -8.80 19.82 23.66
N TRP A 130 -9.06 18.86 22.77
CA TRP A 130 -8.79 19.02 21.34
C TRP A 130 -9.59 20.16 20.73
N GLU A 131 -10.81 20.43 21.21
CA GLU A 131 -11.64 21.50 20.68
C GLU A 131 -10.96 22.86 20.89
N GLN A 132 -10.39 23.12 22.07
CA GLN A 132 -9.61 24.34 22.33
C GLN A 132 -8.23 24.33 21.66
N THR A 133 -7.59 23.16 21.61
CA THR A 133 -6.20 23.02 21.12
C THR A 133 -6.10 23.17 19.61
N ILE A 134 -7.16 22.84 18.86
CA ILE A 134 -7.18 22.94 17.40
C ILE A 134 -8.04 24.11 16.90
N LEU A 135 -8.80 24.79 17.77
CA LEU A 135 -9.60 25.94 17.34
C LEU A 135 -8.69 27.08 16.85
N ASN A 136 -8.84 27.46 15.59
CA ASN A 136 -8.09 28.56 14.93
C ASN A 136 -6.59 28.32 14.73
N GLU A 137 -6.09 27.11 14.95
CA GLU A 137 -4.71 26.76 14.61
C GLU A 137 -4.55 26.45 13.12
N ASP A 138 -3.33 26.64 12.58
CA ASP A 138 -3.05 26.24 11.21
C ASP A 138 -2.81 24.72 11.12
N PRO A 139 -3.06 24.09 9.96
CA PRO A 139 -2.91 22.65 9.79
C PRO A 139 -1.54 22.08 10.18
N ASN A 140 -0.45 22.85 10.06
CA ASN A 140 0.88 22.38 10.45
C ASN A 140 1.06 22.39 11.97
N THR A 141 0.52 23.40 12.66
CA THR A 141 0.56 23.46 14.13
C THR A 141 -0.31 22.38 14.76
N MET A 142 -1.47 22.10 14.18
CA MET A 142 -2.31 20.95 14.55
C MET A 142 -1.54 19.64 14.39
N LEU A 143 -0.85 19.48 13.26
CA LEU A 143 -0.06 18.30 12.96
C LEU A 143 1.09 18.11 13.96
N HIS A 144 1.85 19.16 14.27
CA HIS A 144 2.91 19.09 15.27
C HIS A 144 2.38 18.70 16.65
N THR A 145 1.25 19.28 17.06
CA THR A 145 0.62 18.97 18.36
C THR A 145 0.16 17.51 18.44
N LEU A 146 -0.35 16.96 17.34
CA LEU A 146 -0.70 15.55 17.25
C LEU A 146 0.55 14.65 17.34
N LEU A 147 1.62 15.00 16.64
CA LEU A 147 2.87 14.23 16.64
C LEU A 147 3.54 14.23 18.02
N ASP A 148 3.53 15.34 18.75
CA ASP A 148 4.03 15.46 20.13
C ASP A 148 3.28 14.57 21.13
N LYS A 149 2.05 14.12 20.79
CA LYS A 149 1.28 13.17 21.60
C LYS A 149 1.48 11.72 21.17
N LEU A 150 2.05 11.49 19.99
CA LEU A 150 2.28 10.17 19.41
C LEU A 150 3.73 9.68 19.57
N LEU A 151 4.69 10.58 19.81
CA LEU A 151 6.13 10.33 20.01
C LEU A 151 6.58 10.65 21.44
#